data_AF-A0A842NP31-F1
#
_entry.id   AF-A0A842NP31-F1
#
_cell.length_a   1.000
_cell.length_b   1.000
_cell.length_c   1.000
_cell.angle_alpha   90.00
_cell.angle_beta   90.00
_cell.angle_gamma   90.00
#
_symmetry.space_group_name_H-M   'P 1'
#
loop_
_entity.id
_entity.type
_entity.pdbx_description
1 polymer ?
#
loop_
_entity_poly.entity_id
_entity_poly.type
_entity_poly.pdbx_seq_one_letter_code
_entity_poly.pdbx_strand_id
1 'polypeptide(L)'
;MKDFEVTEQMGTDGIKIVVVGVGGGGSNMIENLVDSDISDKIKLVAINTDAQALKNSNAPHKLQIGKKITDGKGAGMNPEVGKKAALESYDEIKNVLKNFDTKQK
;
A
#
# COMPACT_ATOMS: atom_id res chain seq x y z
N MET A 1 -22.62 5.80 -43.44
CA MET A 1 -22.35 6.53 -42.19
C MET A 1 -21.45 5.65 -41.36
N LYS A 2 -20.27 6.14 -40.93
CA LYS A 2 -19.49 5.40 -39.92
C LYS A 2 -20.14 5.70 -38.58
N ASP A 3 -20.55 4.65 -37.88
CA ASP A 3 -21.01 4.75 -36.51
C ASP A 3 -19.84 5.29 -35.67
N PHE A 4 -20.06 6.42 -35.00
CA PHE A 4 -19.11 6.95 -34.04
C PHE A 4 -19.35 6.23 -32.70
N GLU A 5 -18.38 5.45 -32.25
CA GLU A 5 -18.34 4.99 -30.86
C GLU A 5 -17.99 6.17 -29.96
N VAL A 6 -18.99 6.64 -29.21
CA VAL A 6 -18.78 7.57 -28.10
C VAL A 6 -18.21 6.77 -26.95
N THR A 7 -16.93 6.97 -26.65
CA THR A 7 -16.30 6.46 -25.43
C THR A 7 -16.18 7.61 -24.43
N GLU A 8 -16.78 7.44 -23.25
CA GLU A 8 -16.52 8.34 -22.12
C GLU A 8 -15.10 8.08 -21.60
N GLN A 9 -14.18 8.99 -21.89
CA GLN A 9 -12.91 9.05 -21.18
C GLN A 9 -13.12 9.84 -19.88
N MET A 10 -13.34 9.14 -18.77
CA MET A 10 -13.13 9.70 -17.43
C MET A 10 -11.62 9.90 -17.22
N GLY A 11 -11.07 11.02 -17.71
CA GLY A 11 -9.68 11.39 -17.48
C GLY A 11 -9.45 11.72 -16.01
N THR A 12 -8.88 10.81 -15.24
CA THR A 12 -8.21 11.10 -13.96
C THR A 12 -6.74 11.50 -14.16
N ASP A 13 -6.38 11.95 -15.37
CA ASP A 13 -5.04 12.40 -15.76
C ASP A 13 -4.60 13.60 -14.88
N GLY A 14 -4.14 13.32 -13.67
CA GLY A 14 -3.61 14.34 -12.77
C GLY A 14 -3.49 13.92 -11.31
N ILE A 15 -4.42 13.15 -10.76
CA ILE A 15 -4.45 12.88 -9.30
C ILE A 15 -4.11 11.42 -9.03
N LYS A 16 -2.94 11.20 -8.44
CA LYS A 16 -2.50 9.90 -7.95
C LYS A 16 -2.85 9.75 -6.48
N ILE A 17 -3.75 8.83 -6.18
CA ILE A 17 -4.12 8.50 -4.80
C ILE A 17 -3.38 7.24 -4.39
N VAL A 18 -2.61 7.34 -3.31
CA VAL A 18 -1.94 6.19 -2.67
C VAL A 18 -2.60 5.96 -1.32
N VAL A 19 -3.16 4.78 -1.11
CA VAL A 19 -3.76 4.35 0.15
C VAL A 19 -2.80 3.40 0.84
N VAL A 20 -2.41 3.75 2.06
CA VAL A 20 -1.45 3.00 2.86
C VAL A 20 -2.15 2.41 4.09
N GLY A 21 -2.30 1.09 4.12
CA GLY A 21 -2.81 0.37 5.27
C GLY A 21 -1.67 -0.05 6.19
N VAL A 22 -1.66 0.44 7.43
CA VAL A 22 -0.60 0.14 8.42
C VAL A 22 -1.11 -0.83 9.48
N GLY A 23 -0.32 -1.87 9.78
CA GLY A 23 -0.63 -2.88 10.79
C GLY A 23 -1.81 -3.78 10.39
N GLY A 24 -2.26 -4.65 11.30
CA GLY A 24 -3.29 -5.65 11.00
C GLY A 24 -4.62 -5.04 10.54
N GLY A 25 -5.12 -4.00 11.24
CA GLY A 25 -6.36 -3.33 10.87
C GLY A 25 -6.27 -2.59 9.53
N GLY A 26 -5.14 -1.92 9.27
CA GLY A 26 -4.90 -1.27 7.98
C GLY A 26 -4.76 -2.26 6.83
N SER A 27 -4.05 -3.38 7.04
CA SER A 27 -3.97 -4.47 6.05
C SER A 27 -5.36 -5.06 5.75
N ASN A 28 -6.22 -5.24 6.75
CA ASN A 28 -7.59 -5.69 6.55
C ASN A 28 -8.44 -4.68 5.76
N MET A 29 -8.24 -3.37 5.98
CA MET A 29 -8.90 -2.34 5.15
C MET A 29 -8.43 -2.42 3.69
N ILE A 30 -7.12 -2.58 3.46
CA ILE A 30 -6.58 -2.75 2.10
C ILE A 30 -7.20 -3.96 1.41
N GLU A 31 -7.38 -5.08 2.10
CA GLU A 31 -8.03 -6.28 1.58
C GLU A 31 -9.42 -5.97 1.01
N ASN A 32 -10.25 -5.23 1.75
CA ASN A 32 -11.58 -4.81 1.28
C ASN A 32 -11.51 -3.86 0.07
N LEU A 33 -10.44 -3.06 -0.05
CA LEU A 33 -10.25 -2.15 -1.18
C LEU A 33 -9.73 -2.85 -2.43
N VAL A 34 -9.00 -3.96 -2.29
CA VAL A 34 -8.53 -4.77 -3.42
C VAL A 34 -9.71 -5.29 -4.23
N ASP A 35 -10.77 -5.75 -3.56
CA ASP A 35 -11.97 -6.31 -4.20
C ASP A 35 -13.02 -5.24 -4.59
N SER A 36 -12.70 -3.95 -4.42
CA SER A 36 -13.64 -2.86 -4.69
C SER A 36 -13.52 -2.31 -6.12
N ASP A 37 -14.61 -1.73 -6.62
CA ASP A 37 -14.66 -1.09 -7.96
C ASP A 37 -13.71 0.12 -8.13
N ILE A 38 -13.07 0.56 -7.04
CA ILE A 38 -12.11 1.68 -7.05
C ILE A 38 -10.65 1.22 -7.06
N SER A 39 -10.38 -0.10 -6.96
CA SER A 39 -9.02 -0.65 -6.87
C SER A 39 -8.13 -0.22 -8.04
N ASP A 40 -8.68 -0.17 -9.25
CA ASP A 40 -7.97 0.28 -10.47
C ASP A 40 -7.63 1.78 -10.47
N LYS A 41 -8.30 2.58 -9.62
CA LYS A 41 -8.17 4.05 -9.57
C LYS A 41 -7.20 4.52 -8.48
N ILE A 42 -6.75 3.62 -7.60
CA ILE A 42 -5.89 3.96 -6.45
C ILE A 42 -4.68 3.01 -6.38
N LYS A 43 -3.63 3.41 -5.68
CA LYS A 43 -2.48 2.55 -5.38
C LYS A 43 -2.59 2.06 -3.95
N LEU A 44 -2.67 0.74 -3.77
CA LEU A 44 -2.85 0.10 -2.48
C LEU A 44 -1.50 -0.42 -1.95
N VAL A 45 -1.13 -0.02 -0.73
CA VAL A 45 0.10 -0.45 -0.07
C VAL A 45 -0.22 -0.95 1.33
N ALA A 46 0.13 -2.20 1.64
CA ALA A 46 0.09 -2.72 2.99
C ALA A 46 1.47 -2.64 3.65
N ILE A 47 1.54 -2.05 4.84
CA ILE A 47 2.75 -1.92 5.64
C ILE A 47 2.54 -2.62 6.98
N ASN A 48 3.43 -3.54 7.35
CA ASN A 48 3.32 -4.23 8.62
C ASN A 48 4.69 -4.63 9.17
N THR A 49 4.79 -4.76 10.49
CA THR A 49 5.95 -5.38 11.16
C THR A 49 5.91 -6.91 11.10
N ASP A 50 4.71 -7.49 10.97
CA ASP A 50 4.50 -8.92 10.95
C ASP A 50 4.64 -9.48 9.52
N ALA A 51 5.63 -10.35 9.32
CA ALA A 51 5.92 -10.95 8.02
C ALA A 51 4.86 -11.97 7.59
N GLN A 52 4.24 -12.68 8.55
CA GLN A 52 3.19 -13.65 8.26
C GLN A 52 1.92 -12.94 7.81
N ALA A 53 1.56 -11.84 8.48
CA ALA A 53 0.43 -11.02 8.10
C ALA A 53 0.57 -10.48 6.67
N LEU A 54 1.76 -9.99 6.30
CA LEU A 54 2.01 -9.53 4.92
C LEU A 54 2.01 -10.67 3.90
N LYS A 55 2.57 -11.83 4.26
CA LYS A 55 2.56 -13.00 3.38
C LYS A 55 1.14 -13.41 3.00
N ASN A 56 0.21 -13.32 3.95
CA ASN A 56 -1.19 -13.70 3.77
C ASN A 56 -2.08 -12.60 3.17
N SER A 57 -1.58 -11.37 2.99
CA SER A 57 -2.36 -10.26 2.44
C SER A 57 -2.37 -10.28 0.91
N ASN A 58 -3.53 -9.97 0.31
CA ASN A 58 -3.69 -9.82 -1.14
C ASN A 58 -3.34 -8.42 -1.66
N ALA A 59 -2.81 -7.54 -0.79
CA ALA A 59 -2.37 -6.21 -1.19
C ALA A 59 -1.34 -6.29 -2.35
N PRO A 60 -1.54 -5.51 -3.44
CA PRO A 60 -0.63 -5.50 -4.60
C PRO A 60 0.79 -5.07 -4.24
N HIS A 61 0.92 -4.13 -3.31
CA HIS A 61 2.20 -3.67 -2.79
C HIS A 61 2.28 -3.92 -1.29
N LYS A 62 3.38 -4.55 -0.86
CA LYS A 62 3.60 -4.97 0.52
C LYS A 62 4.98 -4.53 0.98
N LEU A 63 5.05 -3.93 2.17
CA LEU A 63 6.29 -3.53 2.80
C LEU A 63 6.35 -4.01 4.24
N GLN A 64 7.32 -4.88 4.52
CA GLN A 64 7.66 -5.24 5.89
C GLN A 64 8.60 -4.20 6.49
N ILE A 65 8.25 -3.66 7.66
CA ILE A 65 9.07 -2.67 8.38
C ILE A 65 9.66 -3.23 9.67
N GLY A 66 10.80 -2.68 10.11
CA GLY A 66 11.45 -3.06 11.38
C GLY A 66 11.90 -4.51 11.43
N LYS A 67 12.51 -5.01 10.34
CA LYS A 67 13.01 -6.38 10.25
C LYS A 67 14.03 -6.68 11.34
N LYS A 68 14.89 -5.72 11.68
CA LYS A 68 15.93 -5.88 12.71
C LYS A 68 15.39 -5.72 14.12
N ILE A 69 14.31 -4.96 14.30
CA ILE A 69 13.68 -4.74 15.61
C ILE A 69 12.74 -5.89 16.01
N THR A 70 12.01 -6.44 15.05
CA THR A 70 10.89 -7.37 15.33
C THR A 70 11.14 -8.80 14.86
N ASP A 71 12.22 -9.06 14.10
CA ASP A 71 12.47 -10.32 13.41
C ASP A 71 11.27 -10.80 12.56
N GLY A 72 10.40 -9.87 12.15
CA GLY A 72 9.17 -10.17 11.42
C GLY A 72 8.04 -10.80 12.24
N LYS A 73 8.12 -10.78 13.58
CA LYS A 73 7.10 -11.31 14.49
C LYS A 73 6.04 -10.28 14.90
N GLY A 74 6.16 -9.05 14.41
CA GLY A 74 5.26 -7.95 14.73
C GLY A 74 5.68 -7.11 15.93
N ALA A 75 5.00 -5.98 16.12
CA ALA A 75 5.27 -5.04 17.21
C ALA A 75 4.70 -5.46 18.58
N GLY A 76 3.95 -6.56 18.65
CA GLY A 76 3.39 -7.08 19.91
C GLY A 76 2.43 -6.11 20.62
N MET A 77 1.61 -5.37 19.86
CA MET A 77 0.73 -4.30 20.35
C MET A 77 1.45 -3.16 21.09
N ASN A 78 2.78 -3.05 20.96
CA ASN A 78 3.56 -1.98 21.55
C ASN A 78 3.80 -0.84 20.53
N PRO A 79 3.21 0.36 20.74
CA PRO A 79 3.36 1.48 19.80
C PRO A 79 4.80 1.96 19.63
N GLU A 80 5.62 1.90 20.69
CA GLU A 80 7.02 2.32 20.61
C GLU A 80 7.86 1.38 19.74
N VAL A 81 7.56 0.09 19.75
CA VAL A 81 8.18 -0.88 18.84
C VAL A 81 7.78 -0.57 17.39
N GLY A 82 6.50 -0.30 17.15
CA GLY A 82 6.00 0.09 15.83
C GLY A 82 6.65 1.38 15.31
N LYS A 83 6.80 2.39 16.17
CA LYS A 83 7.48 3.65 15.84
C LYS A 83 8.94 3.43 15.48
N LYS A 84 9.69 2.66 16.29
CA LYS A 84 11.09 2.34 16.00
C LYS A 84 11.22 1.55 14.69
N ALA A 85 10.32 0.59 14.44
CA ALA A 85 10.26 -0.17 13.20
C ALA A 85 10.04 0.71 11.96
N ALA A 86 9.14 1.69 12.06
CA ALA A 86 8.89 2.64 10.98
C ALA A 86 10.11 3.56 10.74
N LEU A 87 10.80 3.99 11.80
CA LEU A 87 12.02 4.80 11.69
C LEU A 87 13.19 4.01 11.08
N GLU A 88 13.37 2.74 11.47
CA GLU A 88 14.37 1.85 10.86
C GLU A 88 14.17 1.73 9.35
N SER A 89 12.91 1.58 8.91
CA SER A 89 12.55 1.41 7.50
C SER A 89 12.16 2.71 6.80
N TYR A 90 12.57 3.88 7.31
CA TYR A 90 12.20 5.18 6.77
C TYR A 90 12.52 5.31 5.26
N ASP A 91 13.73 4.94 4.86
CA ASP A 91 14.15 5.02 3.46
C ASP A 91 13.37 4.05 2.55
N GLU A 92 13.04 2.85 3.05
CA GLU A 92 12.21 1.89 2.32
C GLU A 92 10.80 2.45 2.09
N ILE A 93 10.17 3.00 3.13
CA ILE A 93 8.85 3.65 3.05
C ILE A 93 8.90 4.80 2.04
N LYS A 94 9.91 5.67 2.15
CA LYS A 94 10.10 6.82 1.25
C LYS A 94 10.25 6.38 -0.21
N ASN A 95 11.02 5.33 -0.48
CA ASN A 95 11.23 4.82 -1.84
C ASN A 95 9.95 4.20 -2.41
N VAL A 96 9.19 3.44 -1.61
CA VAL A 96 7.89 2.90 -2.03
C VAL A 96 6.94 4.02 -2.44
N LEU A 97 6.82 5.08 -1.62
CA LEU A 97 5.93 6.21 -1.94
C LEU A 97 6.39 6.99 -3.18
N LYS A 98 7.70 7.21 -3.34
CA LYS A 98 8.26 7.87 -4.54
C LYS A 98 7.96 7.12 -5.83
N ASN A 99 7.96 5.78 -5.80
CA ASN A 99 7.65 4.97 -6.98
C ASN A 99 6.24 5.23 -7.52
N PHE A 100 5.31 5.66 -6.68
CA PHE A 100 3.96 6.03 -7.10
C PHE A 100 3.87 7.47 -7.60
N ASP A 101 4.73 8.37 -7.13
CA ASP A 101 4.75 9.78 -7.54
C ASP A 101 5.28 9.98 -8.98
N THR A 102 6.36 9.29 -9.35
CA THR A 102 6.92 9.40 -10.71
C THR A 102 6.04 8.73 -11.78
N LYS A 103 5.92 9.33 -12.97
CA LYS A 103 5.33 8.65 -14.13
C LYS A 103 6.21 7.43 -14.44
N GLN A 104 5.71 6.22 -14.24
CA GLN A 104 6.32 5.06 -14.87
C GLN A 104 6.11 5.24 -16.37
N LYS A 105 7.20 5.45 -17.10
CA LYS A 105 7.22 5.55 -18.56
C LYS A 105 7.00 4.17 -19.17
#